data_AF-A0A1F6CL21-F1
#
_entry.id   AF-A0A1F6CL21-F1
#
_cell.length_a   1.000
_cell.length_b   1.000
_cell.length_c   1.000
_cell.angle_alpha   90.00
_cell.angle_beta   90.00
_cell.angle_gamma   90.00
#
_symmetry.space_group_name_H-M   'P 1'
#
loop_
_entity.id
_entity.type
_entity.pdbx_description
1 polymer ?
#
loop_
_entity_poly.entity_id
_entity_poly.type
_entity_poly.pdbx_seq_one_letter_code
_entity_poly.pdbx_strand_id
1 'polypeptide(L)'
;MSTETLNYSLALGTLAMQLGGAMLLAIYFLRSRYAFLREISESVVQWGMPLAFFLAALGSGLTLYYSEVLGFLPCPLCWWQRAFLYPQVVLFAVALWKRDVRIADYSIALSVIGAGIALYQHALQMVPAGVLPCPAVTEGISCAQRIIFEFNYITFPL
;
A
#
# COMPACT_ATOMS: atom_id res chain seq x y z
N MET A 1 -6.58 -17.63 14.57
CA MET A 1 -5.67 -17.73 13.41
C MET A 1 -4.25 -17.66 13.93
N SER A 2 -3.33 -18.46 13.38
CA SER A 2 -1.89 -18.29 13.65
C SER A 2 -1.38 -17.01 12.97
N THR A 3 -0.42 -16.33 13.57
CA THR A 3 0.26 -15.14 13.00
C THR A 3 0.93 -15.47 11.66
N GLU A 4 1.42 -16.70 11.50
CA GLU A 4 2.01 -17.18 10.25
C GLU A 4 0.99 -17.26 9.12
N THR A 5 -0.22 -17.77 9.40
CA THR A 5 -1.30 -17.83 8.41
C THR A 5 -1.73 -16.42 7.98
N LEU A 6 -1.77 -15.48 8.93
CA LEU A 6 -2.06 -14.08 8.65
C LEU A 6 -0.99 -13.48 7.74
N ASN A 7 0.29 -13.60 8.12
CA ASN A 7 1.42 -13.07 7.34
C ASN A 7 1.45 -13.62 5.91
N TYR A 8 1.25 -14.93 5.74
CA TYR A 8 1.19 -15.57 4.42
C TYR A 8 0.00 -15.05 3.58
N SER A 9 -1.17 -14.86 4.20
CA SER A 9 -2.34 -14.32 3.50
C SER A 9 -2.14 -12.88 3.04
N LEU A 10 -1.44 -12.06 3.83
CA LEU A 10 -1.08 -10.70 3.45
C LEU A 10 -0.06 -10.68 2.32
N ALA A 11 0.91 -11.58 2.37
CA ALA A 11 1.90 -11.72 1.32
C ALA A 11 1.27 -12.12 -0.04
N LEU A 12 0.31 -13.05 -0.02
CA LEU A 12 -0.51 -13.39 -1.19
C LEU A 12 -1.36 -12.21 -1.69
N GLY A 13 -1.97 -11.46 -0.77
CA GLY A 13 -2.72 -10.25 -1.12
C GLY A 13 -1.84 -9.20 -1.81
N THR A 14 -0.62 -9.01 -1.31
CA THR A 14 0.38 -8.10 -1.86
C THR A 14 0.78 -8.51 -3.28
N LEU A 15 1.04 -9.80 -3.51
CA LEU A 15 1.29 -10.35 -4.85
C LEU A 15 0.13 -10.08 -5.82
N ALA A 16 -1.10 -10.35 -5.38
CA ALA A 16 -2.29 -10.12 -6.19
C ALA A 16 -2.44 -8.63 -6.56
N MET A 17 -2.17 -7.73 -5.62
CA MET A 17 -2.19 -6.28 -5.84
C MET A 17 -1.09 -5.82 -6.81
N GLN A 18 0.14 -6.35 -6.69
CA GLN A 18 1.23 -6.01 -7.59
C GLN A 18 0.94 -6.47 -9.03
N LEU A 19 0.49 -7.71 -9.21
CA LEU A 19 0.10 -8.26 -10.52
C LEU A 19 -1.09 -7.50 -11.11
N GLY A 20 -2.11 -7.22 -10.29
CA GLY A 20 -3.28 -6.44 -10.70
C GLY A 20 -2.89 -5.02 -11.12
N GLY A 21 -2.07 -4.33 -10.34
CA GLY A 21 -1.57 -2.99 -10.68
C GLY A 21 -0.76 -2.97 -11.96
N ALA A 22 0.15 -3.92 -12.15
CA ALA A 22 0.93 -4.06 -13.38
C ALA A 22 0.03 -4.36 -14.60
N MET A 23 -0.97 -5.22 -14.44
CA MET A 23 -1.95 -5.51 -15.49
C MET A 23 -2.77 -4.26 -15.86
N LEU A 24 -3.24 -3.49 -14.87
CA LEU A 24 -3.98 -2.26 -15.11
C LEU A 24 -3.13 -1.20 -15.82
N LEU A 25 -1.86 -1.06 -15.45
CA LEU A 25 -0.92 -0.18 -16.15
C LEU A 25 -0.68 -0.65 -17.59
N ALA A 26 -0.50 -1.95 -17.82
CA ALA A 26 -0.36 -2.50 -19.16
C ALA A 26 -1.60 -2.23 -20.02
N ILE A 27 -2.81 -2.45 -19.47
CA ILE A 27 -4.08 -2.12 -20.13
C ILE A 27 -4.13 -0.62 -20.46
N TYR A 28 -3.74 0.25 -19.52
CA TYR A 28 -3.72 1.70 -19.71
C TYR A 28 -2.80 2.14 -20.87
N PHE A 29 -1.61 1.55 -21.01
CA PHE A 29 -0.70 1.87 -22.12
C PHE A 29 -1.14 1.25 -23.44
N LEU A 30 -1.63 0.00 -23.41
CA LEU A 30 -2.01 -0.75 -24.59
C LEU A 30 -3.42 -0.37 -25.12
N ARG A 31 -4.23 0.38 -24.35
CA ARG A 31 -5.55 0.88 -24.80
C ARG A 31 -5.47 1.74 -26.07
N SER A 32 -4.33 2.39 -26.31
CA SER A 32 -4.10 3.17 -27.52
C SER A 32 -3.87 2.30 -28.76
N ARG A 33 -3.51 1.02 -28.58
CA ARG A 33 -3.26 0.06 -29.68
C ARG A 33 -4.41 -0.93 -29.90
N TYR A 34 -5.17 -1.28 -28.87
CA TYR A 34 -6.20 -2.31 -28.96
C TYR A 34 -7.58 -1.80 -28.50
N ALA A 35 -8.57 -1.85 -29.38
CA ALA A 35 -9.95 -1.41 -29.10
C ALA A 35 -10.60 -2.18 -27.94
N PHE A 36 -10.35 -3.49 -27.84
CA PHE A 36 -10.85 -4.32 -26.73
C PHE A 36 -10.31 -3.90 -25.36
N LEU A 37 -9.04 -3.49 -25.28
CA LEU A 37 -8.44 -3.00 -24.03
C LEU A 37 -8.98 -1.64 -23.59
N ARG A 38 -9.46 -0.83 -24.54
CA ARG A 38 -10.15 0.42 -24.24
C ARG A 38 -11.48 0.17 -23.53
N GLU A 39 -12.26 -0.81 -23.97
CA GLU A 39 -13.54 -1.18 -23.33
C GLU A 39 -13.34 -1.71 -21.90
N ILE A 40 -12.31 -2.54 -21.69
CA ILE A 40 -11.90 -2.98 -20.35
C ILE A 40 -11.50 -1.79 -19.48
N SER A 41 -10.68 -0.86 -20.01
CA SER A 41 -10.27 0.32 -19.28
C SER A 41 -11.46 1.18 -18.82
N GLU A 42 -12.49 1.33 -19.65
CA GLU A 42 -13.69 2.10 -19.32
C GLU A 42 -14.50 1.43 -18.20
N SER A 43 -14.60 0.10 -18.22
CA SER A 43 -15.25 -0.68 -17.15
C SER A 43 -14.49 -0.62 -15.83
N VAL A 44 -13.16 -0.67 -15.87
CA VAL A 44 -12.31 -0.55 -14.67
C VAL A 44 -12.49 0.82 -14.01
N VAL A 45 -12.60 1.91 -14.79
CA VAL A 45 -12.81 3.26 -14.25
C VAL A 45 -14.13 3.37 -13.49
N GLN A 46 -15.19 2.67 -13.92
CA GLN A 46 -16.48 2.66 -13.23
C GLN A 46 -16.40 2.04 -11.83
N TRP A 47 -15.64 0.95 -11.68
CA TRP A 47 -15.46 0.25 -10.40
C TRP A 47 -14.25 0.75 -9.58
N GLY A 48 -13.44 1.65 -10.14
CA GLY A 48 -12.18 2.08 -9.53
C GLY A 48 -12.35 2.81 -8.20
N MET A 49 -13.31 3.73 -8.09
CA MET A 49 -13.55 4.49 -6.85
C MET A 49 -13.99 3.63 -5.66
N PRO A 50 -15.02 2.78 -5.76
CA PRO A 50 -15.44 1.94 -4.63
C PRO A 50 -14.36 0.92 -4.26
N LEU A 51 -13.63 0.38 -5.24
CA LEU A 51 -12.50 -0.51 -4.98
C LEU A 51 -11.38 0.22 -4.24
N ALA A 52 -11.00 1.43 -4.67
CA ALA A 52 -9.96 2.21 -4.03
C ALA A 52 -10.32 2.58 -2.58
N PHE A 53 -11.58 2.96 -2.33
CA PHE A 53 -12.07 3.16 -0.97
C PHE A 53 -11.93 1.90 -0.11
N PHE A 54 -12.39 0.75 -0.63
CA PHE A 54 -12.32 -0.51 0.09
C PHE A 54 -10.87 -0.91 0.41
N LEU A 55 -9.95 -0.77 -0.55
CA LEU A 55 -8.54 -1.09 -0.35
C LEU A 55 -7.88 -0.14 0.68
N ALA A 56 -8.17 1.16 0.61
CA ALA A 56 -7.63 2.13 1.58
C ALA A 56 -8.16 1.87 2.99
N ALA A 57 -9.46 1.56 3.13
CA ALA A 57 -10.08 1.23 4.41
C ALA A 57 -9.54 -0.08 4.98
N LEU A 58 -9.40 -1.11 4.15
CA LEU A 58 -8.83 -2.39 4.54
C LEU A 58 -7.38 -2.25 4.98
N GLY A 59 -6.55 -1.54 4.19
CA GLY A 59 -5.15 -1.27 4.55
C GLY A 59 -5.03 -0.50 5.85
N SER A 60 -5.83 0.54 6.04
CA SER A 60 -5.85 1.31 7.30
C SER A 60 -6.26 0.42 8.47
N GLY A 61 -7.37 -0.33 8.35
CA GLY A 61 -7.84 -1.24 9.40
C GLY A 61 -6.82 -2.32 9.76
N LEU A 62 -6.15 -2.89 8.76
CA LEU A 62 -5.10 -3.90 8.97
C LEU A 62 -3.90 -3.31 9.72
N THR A 63 -3.50 -2.07 9.40
CA THR A 63 -2.40 -1.41 10.13
C THR A 63 -2.76 -1.17 11.60
N LEU A 64 -4.01 -0.81 11.91
CA LEU A 64 -4.49 -0.69 13.30
C LEU A 64 -4.55 -2.05 13.99
N TYR A 65 -5.00 -3.09 13.29
CA TYR A 65 -5.09 -4.45 13.85
C TYR A 65 -3.72 -4.96 14.32
N TYR A 66 -2.67 -4.73 13.52
CA TYR A 66 -1.30 -5.09 13.91
C TYR A 66 -0.80 -4.30 15.14
N SER A 67 -1.19 -3.03 15.26
CA SER A 67 -0.82 -2.15 16.38
C SER A 67 -1.52 -2.54 17.67
N GLU A 68 -2.85 -2.57 17.65
CA GLU A 68 -3.68 -2.61 18.85
C GLU A 68 -3.98 -4.03 19.32
N VAL A 69 -4.11 -4.98 18.38
CA VAL A 69 -4.51 -6.36 18.72
C VAL A 69 -3.30 -7.28 18.84
N LEU A 70 -2.34 -7.17 17.91
CA LEU A 70 -1.14 -8.00 17.91
C LEU A 70 0.03 -7.37 18.70
N GLY A 71 -0.08 -6.10 19.09
CA GLY A 71 0.91 -5.41 19.91
C GLY A 71 2.21 -5.05 19.19
N PHE A 72 2.22 -5.04 17.85
CA PHE A 72 3.39 -4.62 17.08
C PHE A 72 3.47 -3.08 17.05
N LEU A 73 4.41 -2.50 17.79
CA LEU A 73 4.57 -1.05 17.77
C LEU A 73 5.07 -0.59 16.38
N PRO A 74 4.43 0.43 15.78
CA PRO A 74 4.83 0.96 14.50
C PRO A 74 6.16 1.72 14.63
N CYS A 75 7.01 1.54 13.62
CA CYS A 75 8.23 2.31 13.48
C CYS A 75 7.94 3.75 13.00
N PRO A 76 8.86 4.72 13.16
CA PRO A 76 8.66 6.09 12.65
C PRO A 76 8.31 6.18 11.16
N LEU A 77 8.95 5.37 10.30
CA LEU A 77 8.62 5.34 8.86
C LEU A 77 7.23 4.74 8.59
N CYS A 78 6.85 3.72 9.36
CA CYS A 78 5.53 3.10 9.32
C CYS A 78 4.43 4.12 9.70
N TRP A 79 4.75 5.02 10.63
CA TRP A 79 3.85 6.11 11.03
C TRP A 79 3.66 7.12 9.90
N TRP A 80 4.74 7.47 9.19
CA TRP A 80 4.63 8.30 7.99
C TRP A 80 3.78 7.64 6.90
N GLN A 81 3.91 6.33 6.66
CA GLN A 81 3.03 5.62 5.72
C GLN A 81 1.55 5.73 6.13
N ARG A 82 1.23 5.57 7.42
CA ARG A 82 -0.14 5.76 7.93
C ARG A 82 -0.65 7.19 7.71
N ALA A 83 0.21 8.20 7.87
CA ALA A 83 -0.16 9.60 7.65
C ALA A 83 -0.57 9.88 6.20
N PHE A 84 -0.02 9.17 5.22
CA PHE A 84 -0.43 9.29 3.81
C PHE A 84 -1.58 8.37 3.41
N LEU A 85 -1.75 7.23 4.11
CA LEU A 85 -2.82 6.27 3.82
C LEU A 85 -4.17 6.67 4.43
N TYR A 86 -4.22 7.08 5.69
CA TYR A 86 -5.50 7.33 6.39
C TYR A 86 -6.33 8.46 5.77
N PRO A 87 -5.74 9.58 5.31
CA PRO A 87 -6.50 10.62 4.62
C PRO A 87 -7.15 10.12 3.32
N GLN A 88 -6.55 9.13 2.64
CA GLN A 88 -7.12 8.58 1.42
C GLN A 88 -8.47 7.90 1.66
N VAL A 89 -8.68 7.27 2.82
CA VAL A 89 -9.98 6.69 3.19
C VAL A 89 -11.07 7.76 3.19
N VAL A 90 -10.78 8.91 3.81
CA VAL A 90 -11.71 10.05 3.88
C VAL A 90 -11.92 10.66 2.50
N LEU A 91 -10.84 10.85 1.73
CA LEU A 91 -10.92 11.39 0.37
C LEU A 91 -11.80 10.51 -0.54
N PHE A 92 -11.59 9.19 -0.54
CA PHE A 92 -12.39 8.28 -1.35
C PHE A 92 -13.84 8.17 -0.84
N ALA A 93 -14.08 8.24 0.47
CA ALA A 93 -15.44 8.28 1.02
C ALA A 93 -16.21 9.53 0.53
N VAL A 94 -15.56 10.71 0.57
CA VAL A 94 -16.14 11.96 0.07
C VAL A 94 -16.32 11.91 -1.45
N ALA A 95 -15.36 11.33 -2.18
CA ALA A 95 -15.45 11.13 -3.63
C ALA A 95 -16.66 10.28 -4.01
N LEU A 96 -16.92 9.19 -3.29
CA LEU A 96 -18.08 8.33 -3.52
C LEU A 96 -19.40 9.05 -3.22
N TRP A 97 -19.46 9.87 -2.16
CA TRP A 97 -20.64 10.65 -1.84
C TRP A 97 -20.90 11.73 -2.91
N LYS A 98 -19.89 12.54 -3.23
CA LYS A 98 -20.03 13.66 -4.18
C LYS A 98 -19.97 13.25 -5.66
N ARG A 99 -19.62 11.98 -5.95
CA ARG A 99 -19.31 11.47 -7.29
C ARG A 99 -18.25 12.31 -8.02
N ASP A 100 -17.28 12.82 -7.27
CA ASP A 100 -16.21 13.68 -7.80
C ASP A 100 -14.96 12.86 -8.13
N VAL A 101 -14.71 12.68 -9.42
CA VAL A 101 -13.56 11.92 -9.94
C VAL A 101 -12.23 12.69 -9.83
N ARG A 102 -12.26 14.01 -9.60
CA ARG A 102 -11.05 14.85 -9.50
C ARG A 102 -10.22 14.55 -8.25
N ILE A 103 -10.82 13.86 -7.27
CA ILE A 103 -10.14 13.44 -6.05
C ILE A 103 -9.03 12.41 -6.34
N ALA A 104 -9.09 11.73 -7.49
CA ALA A 104 -8.06 10.78 -7.93
C ALA A 104 -6.66 11.41 -7.98
N ASP A 105 -6.51 12.65 -8.45
CA ASP A 105 -5.20 13.31 -8.58
C ASP A 105 -4.52 13.52 -7.22
N TYR A 106 -5.29 13.96 -6.22
CA TYR A 106 -4.79 14.12 -4.85
C TYR A 106 -4.43 12.78 -4.22
N SER A 107 -5.23 11.75 -4.48
CA SER A 107 -4.96 10.41 -3.97
C SER A 107 -3.68 9.83 -4.59
N ILE A 108 -3.46 10.02 -5.90
CA ILE A 108 -2.23 9.60 -6.60
C ILE A 108 -1.02 10.31 -5.99
N ALA A 109 -1.09 11.63 -5.76
CA ALA A 109 0.02 12.37 -5.15
C ALA A 109 0.40 11.82 -3.76
N LEU A 110 -0.60 11.55 -2.92
CA LEU A 110 -0.39 10.93 -1.60
C LEU A 110 0.20 9.50 -1.72
N SER A 111 -0.32 8.70 -2.66
CA SER A 111 0.17 7.34 -2.92
C SER A 111 1.63 7.32 -3.38
N VAL A 112 2.04 8.27 -4.23
CA VAL A 112 3.44 8.36 -4.70
C VAL A 112 4.39 8.65 -3.53
N ILE A 113 4.00 9.54 -2.62
CA ILE A 113 4.81 9.86 -1.44
C ILE A 113 4.87 8.64 -0.51
N GLY A 114 3.73 8.01 -0.21
CA GLY A 114 3.68 6.79 0.58
C GLY A 114 4.51 5.66 -0.01
N ALA A 115 4.45 5.46 -1.33
CA ALA A 115 5.25 4.48 -2.05
C ALA A 115 6.76 4.78 -1.96
N GLY A 116 7.17 6.04 -2.04
CA GLY A 116 8.57 6.44 -1.84
C GLY A 116 9.10 6.06 -0.45
N ILE A 117 8.29 6.28 0.59
CA ILE A 117 8.64 5.93 1.98
C ILE A 117 8.68 4.41 2.16
N ALA A 118 7.72 3.69 1.58
CA ALA A 118 7.69 2.23 1.52
C ALA A 118 8.91 1.63 0.84
N LEU A 119 9.28 2.12 -0.33
CA LEU A 119 10.46 1.66 -1.06
C LEU A 119 11.74 1.91 -0.26
N TYR A 120 11.87 3.08 0.38
CA TYR A 120 13.00 3.37 1.24
C TYR A 120 13.07 2.41 2.43
N GLN A 121 11.95 2.18 3.12
CA GLN A 121 11.91 1.27 4.26
C GLN A 121 12.16 -0.18 3.83
N HIS A 122 11.65 -0.60 2.67
CA HIS A 122 11.90 -1.91 2.10
C HIS A 122 13.39 -2.10 1.78
N ALA A 123 14.02 -1.11 1.14
CA ALA A 123 15.45 -1.11 0.88
C ALA A 123 16.25 -1.23 2.18
N LEU A 124 15.85 -0.49 3.22
CA LEU A 124 16.45 -0.56 4.56
C LEU A 124 16.38 -1.97 5.19
N GLN A 125 15.30 -2.71 4.96
CA GLN A 125 15.11 -4.07 5.47
C GLN A 125 15.85 -5.14 4.67
N MET A 126 16.20 -4.83 3.41
CA MET A 126 16.89 -5.74 2.50
C MET A 126 18.42 -5.60 2.55
N VAL A 127 18.94 -4.39 2.78
CA VAL A 127 20.38 -4.17 2.86
C VAL A 127 20.94 -4.48 4.26
N PRO A 128 22.23 -4.84 4.37
CA PRO A 128 22.88 -4.99 5.67
C PRO A 128 22.83 -3.70 6.51
N ALA A 129 22.74 -3.87 7.83
CA ALA A 129 22.73 -2.74 8.76
C ALA A 129 23.99 -1.88 8.60
N GLY A 130 23.80 -0.55 8.52
CA GLY A 130 24.90 0.43 8.41
C GLY A 130 25.17 0.96 7.00
N VAL A 131 24.51 0.43 5.96
CA VAL A 131 24.66 0.94 4.57
C VAL A 131 23.79 2.17 4.31
N LEU A 132 22.59 2.20 4.88
CA LEU A 132 21.64 3.30 4.76
C LEU A 132 21.48 4.01 6.11
N PRO A 133 21.21 5.34 6.11
CA PRO A 133 20.93 6.06 7.33
C PRO A 133 19.60 5.57 7.94
N CYS A 134 19.68 4.65 8.89
CA CYS A 134 18.55 4.38 9.78
C CYS A 134 18.30 5.65 10.61
N PRO A 135 17.05 6.11 10.76
CA PRO A 135 16.75 7.09 11.80
C PRO A 135 17.27 6.52 13.12
N ALA A 136 18.19 7.21 13.78
CA ALA A 136 18.71 6.81 15.07
C ALA A 136 17.55 6.83 16.07
N VAL A 137 16.99 5.65 16.36
CA VAL A 137 15.88 5.54 17.29
C VAL A 137 16.48 5.56 18.69
N THR A 138 16.36 6.69 19.39
CA THR A 138 16.80 6.86 20.78
C THR A 138 15.86 6.13 21.74
N GLU A 139 14.57 6.04 21.39
CA GLU A 139 13.53 5.24 22.05
C GLU A 139 12.53 4.73 21.01
N GLY A 140 12.38 3.41 20.84
CA GLY A 140 11.43 2.80 19.90
C GLY A 140 11.95 1.60 19.08
N ILE A 141 11.07 0.98 18.28
CA ILE A 141 11.39 -0.20 17.45
C ILE A 141 12.13 0.22 16.18
N SER A 142 13.16 -0.56 15.81
CA SER A 142 13.94 -0.35 14.58
C SER A 142 13.10 -0.50 13.31
N CYS A 143 13.23 0.46 12.38
CA CYS A 143 12.58 0.38 11.07
C CYS A 143 13.16 -0.73 10.17
N ALA A 144 14.38 -1.19 10.47
CA ALA A 144 15.06 -2.26 9.76
C ALA A 144 14.63 -3.66 10.24
N GLN A 145 13.84 -3.75 11.31
CA GLN A 145 13.32 -5.02 11.79
C GLN A 145 12.31 -5.59 10.78
N ARG A 146 12.50 -6.87 10.43
CA ARG A 146 11.59 -7.62 9.55
C ARG A 146 10.59 -8.38 10.41
N ILE A 147 9.36 -7.87 10.48
CA ILE A 147 8.24 -8.53 11.17
C ILE A 147 7.58 -9.57 10.25
N ILE A 148 7.50 -9.24 8.96
CA ILE A 148 7.02 -10.12 7.89
C ILE A 148 8.13 -10.21 6.85
N PHE A 149 8.48 -11.42 6.45
CA PHE A 149 9.43 -11.68 5.38
C PHE A 149 9.02 -12.96 4.65
N GLU A 150 8.11 -12.80 3.69
CA GLU A 150 7.55 -13.90 2.92
C GLU A 150 8.03 -13.84 1.47
N PHE A 151 8.08 -14.99 0.80
CA PHE A 151 8.54 -15.11 -0.59
C PHE A 151 9.95 -14.53 -0.87
N ASN A 152 10.79 -14.40 0.14
CA ASN A 152 12.14 -13.77 0.07
C ASN A 152 12.18 -12.30 -0.39
N TYR A 153 11.03 -11.63 -0.53
CA TYR A 153 11.01 -10.21 -0.88
C TYR A 153 9.86 -9.41 -0.28
N ILE A 154 8.79 -10.04 0.18
CA ILE A 154 7.63 -9.32 0.69
C ILE A 154 7.86 -9.00 2.16
N THR A 155 7.97 -7.71 2.42
CA THR A 155 8.06 -7.15 3.76
C THR A 155 6.83 -6.32 4.07
N PHE A 156 6.60 -6.01 5.35
CA PHE A 156 5.48 -5.17 5.79
C PHE A 156 5.23 -3.86 5.00
N PRO A 157 6.26 -3.06 4.59
CA PRO A 157 6.03 -1.82 3.85
C PRO A 157 5.65 -1.99 2.37
N LEU A 158 5.64 -3.21 1.81
CA LEU A 158 5.43 -3.49 0.38
C LEU A 158 3.97 -3.80 0.03
#